data_AF-X0ZLW6-F1
#
_entry.id   AF-X0ZLW6-F1
#
_cell.length_a   1.000
_cell.length_b   1.000
_cell.length_c   1.000
_cell.angle_alpha   90.00
_cell.angle_beta   90.00
_cell.angle_gamma   90.00
#
_symmetry.space_group_name_H-M   'P 1'
#
loop_
_entity.id
_entity.type
_entity.pdbx_description
1 polymer ?
#
loop_
_entity_poly.entity_id
_entity_poly.type
_entity_poly.pdbx_seq_one_letter_code
_entity_poly.pdbx_strand_id
1 'polypeptide(L)'
;MLVLNWLGINGSILSLLVTIILVIITGVYVYFTKRILDSSIRQLNLLPNPVIGIRIEHMTVGKVFGPSRRNFSIGLSLTNVSNAPAIEVLIDAELTLQYSNIKGEKVIPVRFEPNSVPFIRQG
;
A
#
# COMPACT_ATOMS: atom_id res chain seq x y z
N MET A 1 -2.78 -12.47 65.10
CA MET A 1 -4.24 -12.21 65.15
C MET A 1 -4.61 -10.73 64.99
N LEU A 2 -3.86 -9.77 65.55
CA LEU A 2 -4.17 -8.33 65.48
C LEU A 2 -4.30 -7.76 64.04
N VAL A 3 -3.38 -8.13 63.15
CA VAL A 3 -3.39 -7.68 61.73
C VAL A 3 -4.58 -8.25 60.95
N LEU A 4 -4.94 -9.51 61.20
CA LEU A 4 -6.09 -10.17 60.56
C LEU A 4 -7.43 -9.57 61.03
N ASN A 5 -7.57 -9.23 62.32
CA ASN A 5 -8.74 -8.51 62.82
C ASN A 5 -8.82 -7.08 62.28
N TRP A 6 -7.68 -6.38 62.15
CA TRP A 6 -7.66 -5.03 61.57
C TRP A 6 -8.05 -5.02 60.09
N LEU A 7 -7.59 -6.01 59.31
CA LEU A 7 -7.99 -6.24 57.92
C LEU A 7 -9.48 -6.63 57.80
N GLY A 8 -10.01 -7.41 58.74
CA GLY A 8 -11.44 -7.75 58.77
C GLY A 8 -12.35 -6.54 59.05
N ILE A 9 -11.91 -5.64 59.95
CA ILE A 9 -12.67 -4.42 60.31
C ILE A 9 -12.57 -3.35 59.21
N ASN A 10 -11.41 -3.20 58.56
CA ASN A 10 -11.17 -2.18 57.53
C ASN A 10 -11.26 -2.72 56.10
N GLY A 11 -11.60 -3.99 55.91
CA GLY A 11 -11.61 -4.66 54.60
C GLY A 11 -12.55 -4.01 53.60
N SER A 12 -13.70 -3.50 54.05
CA SER A 12 -14.65 -2.77 53.21
C SER A 12 -14.08 -1.46 52.67
N ILE A 13 -13.35 -0.71 53.51
CA ILE A 13 -12.70 0.55 53.13
C ILE A 13 -11.54 0.27 52.15
N LEU A 14 -10.77 -0.79 52.42
CA LEU A 14 -9.66 -1.20 51.56
C LEU A 14 -10.17 -1.65 50.18
N SER A 15 -11.24 -2.44 50.15
CA SER A 15 -11.89 -2.88 48.90
C SER A 15 -12.44 -1.71 48.08
N LEU A 16 -13.04 -0.72 48.75
CA LEU A 16 -13.54 0.50 48.11
C LEU A 16 -12.39 1.32 47.51
N LEU A 17 -11.28 1.49 48.22
CA LEU A 17 -10.08 2.16 47.71
C LEU A 17 -9.49 1.43 46.50
N VAL A 18 -9.37 0.10 46.58
CA VAL A 18 -8.88 -0.72 45.47
C VAL A 18 -9.79 -0.60 44.25
N THR A 19 -11.10 -0.58 44.45
CA THR A 19 -12.07 -0.44 43.35
C THR A 19 -11.99 0.94 42.70
N ILE A 20 -11.84 2.02 43.48
CA ILE A 20 -11.63 3.37 42.94
C ILE A 20 -10.36 3.42 42.10
N ILE A 21 -9.25 2.87 42.61
CA ILE A 21 -7.97 2.83 41.87
C ILE A 21 -8.14 2.02 40.58
N LEU A 22 -8.82 0.87 40.63
CA LEU A 22 -9.06 0.03 39.45
C LEU A 22 -9.90 0.77 38.40
N VAL A 23 -10.93 1.50 38.80
CA VAL A 23 -11.77 2.31 37.91
C VAL A 23 -10.94 3.41 37.23
N ILE A 24 -10.07 4.09 37.98
CA ILE A 24 -9.18 5.12 37.43
C ILE A 24 -8.22 4.52 36.39
N ILE A 25 -7.56 3.41 36.73
CA ILE A 25 -6.63 2.73 35.82
C ILE A 25 -7.36 2.28 34.55
N THR A 26 -8.55 1.70 34.71
CA THR A 26 -9.37 1.25 33.58
C THR A 26 -9.79 2.42 32.70
N GLY A 27 -10.20 3.55 33.30
CA GLY A 27 -10.55 4.77 32.56
C GLY A 27 -9.37 5.31 31.75
N VAL A 28 -8.18 5.36 32.34
CA VAL A 28 -6.94 5.78 31.65
C VAL A 28 -6.60 4.82 30.52
N TYR A 29 -6.68 3.51 30.75
CA TYR A 29 -6.43 2.49 29.74
C TYR A 29 -7.38 2.62 28.53
N VAL A 30 -8.68 2.79 28.80
CA VAL A 30 -9.69 2.98 27.75
C VAL A 30 -9.43 4.27 26.97
N TYR A 31 -9.07 5.36 27.64
CA TYR A 31 -8.73 6.63 26.99
C TYR A 31 -7.56 6.50 26.02
N PHE A 32 -6.46 5.88 26.45
CA PHE A 32 -5.29 5.65 25.59
C PHE A 32 -5.61 4.71 24.42
N THR A 33 -6.33 3.62 24.69
CA THR A 33 -6.74 2.66 23.66
C THR A 33 -7.57 3.34 22.57
N LYS A 34 -8.56 4.16 22.96
CA LYS A 34 -9.39 4.91 22.02
C LYS A 34 -8.54 5.88 21.18
N ARG A 35 -7.61 6.60 21.81
CA ARG A 35 -6.73 7.55 21.11
C ARG A 35 -5.84 6.85 20.08
N ILE A 36 -5.30 5.68 20.41
CA ILE A 36 -4.50 4.87 19.48
C ILE A 36 -5.39 4.40 18.33
N LEU A 37 -6.56 3.85 18.62
CA LEU A 37 -7.50 3.38 17.60
C LEU A 37 -7.92 4.50 16.63
N ASP A 38 -8.26 5.67 17.14
CA ASP A 38 -8.62 6.84 16.33
C ASP A 38 -7.47 7.26 15.41
N SER A 39 -6.22 7.19 15.90
CA SER A 39 -5.04 7.49 15.09
C SER A 39 -4.79 6.45 14.00
N SER A 40 -4.97 5.16 14.31
CA SER A 40 -4.85 4.07 13.33
C SER A 40 -5.92 4.14 12.25
N ILE A 41 -7.17 4.45 12.62
CA ILE A 41 -8.27 4.63 11.65
C ILE A 41 -7.96 5.80 10.71
N ARG A 42 -7.45 6.92 11.24
CA ARG A 42 -7.04 8.05 10.40
C ARG A 42 -5.91 7.68 9.44
N GLN A 43 -4.94 6.87 9.87
CA GLN A 43 -3.88 6.38 8.99
C GLN A 43 -4.40 5.41 7.92
N LEU A 44 -5.34 4.53 8.26
CA LEU A 44 -5.99 3.63 7.29
C LEU A 44 -6.80 4.41 6.24
N ASN A 45 -7.50 5.47 6.64
CA ASN A 45 -8.22 6.33 5.69
C ASN A 45 -7.27 7.14 4.78
N LEU A 46 -6.01 7.28 5.17
CA LEU A 46 -4.94 7.87 4.36
C LEU A 46 -4.13 6.80 3.61
N LEU A 47 -4.61 5.55 3.55
CA LEU A 47 -3.92 4.46 2.87
C LEU A 47 -3.49 4.94 1.47
N PRO A 48 -2.17 5.05 1.24
CA PRO A 48 -1.64 5.56 -0.01
C PRO A 48 -1.95 4.55 -1.10
N ASN A 49 -2.95 4.84 -1.93
CA ASN A 49 -3.19 4.07 -3.15
C ASN A 49 -2.45 4.77 -4.29
N PRO A 50 -1.27 4.30 -4.71
CA PRO A 50 -0.56 4.87 -5.84
C PRO A 50 -1.42 4.70 -7.09
N VAL A 51 -1.73 5.81 -7.75
CA VAL A 51 -2.47 5.86 -9.01
C VAL A 51 -1.50 6.37 -10.06
N ILE A 52 -1.15 5.49 -11.00
CA ILE A 52 -0.22 5.80 -12.09
C ILE A 52 -1.01 6.10 -13.35
N GLY A 53 -0.91 7.34 -13.83
CA GLY A 53 -1.30 7.73 -15.18
C GLY A 53 -0.23 7.29 -16.18
N ILE A 54 -0.65 6.63 -17.25
CA ILE A 54 0.23 6.18 -18.34
C ILE A 54 -0.14 6.99 -19.59
N ARG A 55 0.84 7.64 -20.19
CA ARG A 55 0.69 8.35 -21.47
C ARG A 55 1.67 7.81 -22.49
N ILE A 56 1.18 7.54 -23.70
CA ILE A 56 2.03 7.19 -24.83
C ILE A 56 2.56 8.49 -25.42
N GLU A 57 3.88 8.67 -25.43
CA GLU A 57 4.50 9.86 -26.02
C GLU A 57 4.77 9.68 -27.52
N HIS A 58 5.43 8.58 -27.86
CA HIS A 58 5.82 8.30 -29.23
C HIS A 58 5.78 6.81 -29.52
N MET A 59 5.47 6.48 -30.77
CA MET A 59 5.47 5.13 -31.30
C MET A 59 6.33 5.13 -32.55
N THR A 60 7.42 4.39 -32.54
CA THR A 60 8.39 4.37 -33.64
C THR A 60 8.66 2.96 -34.10
N VAL A 61 8.59 2.75 -35.41
CA VAL A 61 9.07 1.51 -36.04
C VAL A 61 10.52 1.73 -36.45
N GLY A 62 11.42 0.97 -35.84
CA GLY A 62 12.85 1.03 -36.12
C GLY A 62 13.21 0.44 -37.49
N LYS A 63 14.47 0.61 -37.89
CA LYS A 63 15.01 0.01 -39.12
C LYS A 63 14.92 -1.51 -39.06
N VAL A 64 14.69 -2.14 -40.21
CA VAL A 64 14.67 -3.60 -40.34
C VAL A 64 16.08 -4.14 -40.11
N PHE A 65 16.24 -5.07 -39.16
CA PHE A 65 17.47 -5.79 -38.93
C PHE A 65 17.42 -7.15 -39.67
N GLY A 66 18.34 -7.36 -40.61
CA GLY A 66 18.37 -8.57 -41.44
C GLY A 66 17.16 -8.68 -42.38
N PRO A 67 16.81 -9.89 -42.86
CA PRO A 67 15.81 -10.06 -43.92
C PRO A 67 14.36 -9.79 -43.48
N SER A 68 14.04 -9.84 -42.18
CA SER A 68 12.64 -9.76 -41.73
C SER A 68 12.39 -9.29 -40.30
N ARG A 69 13.40 -8.89 -39.51
CA ARG A 69 13.17 -8.44 -38.13
C ARG A 69 12.87 -6.96 -38.11
N ARG A 70 11.70 -6.59 -37.58
CA ARG A 70 11.31 -5.21 -37.33
C ARG A 70 11.24 -4.94 -35.84
N ASN A 71 11.55 -3.71 -35.47
CA ASN A 71 11.60 -3.28 -34.09
C ASN A 71 10.47 -2.27 -33.92
N PHE A 72 9.68 -2.41 -32.87
CA PHE A 72 8.67 -1.42 -32.51
C PHE A 72 8.98 -0.93 -31.11
N SER A 73 9.04 0.39 -30.95
CA SER A 73 9.36 1.04 -29.69
C SER A 73 8.22 1.99 -29.34
N ILE A 74 7.76 1.90 -28.09
CA ILE A 74 6.73 2.76 -27.51
C ILE A 74 7.37 3.51 -26.36
N GLY A 75 7.41 4.83 -26.43
CA GLY A 75 7.77 5.69 -25.32
C GLY A 75 6.58 5.89 -24.40
N LEU A 76 6.72 5.52 -23.14
CA LEU A 76 5.70 5.71 -22.09
C LEU A 76 6.16 6.78 -21.11
N SER A 77 5.32 7.77 -20.86
CA SER A 77 5.44 8.69 -19.74
C SER A 77 4.53 8.22 -18.62
N LEU A 78 5.10 8.03 -17.43
CA LEU A 78 4.38 7.64 -16.23
C LEU A 78 4.29 8.84 -15.30
N THR A 79 3.09 9.12 -14.81
CA THR A 79 2.84 10.21 -13.86
C THR A 79 2.07 9.66 -12.68
N ASN A 80 2.58 9.88 -11.47
CA ASN A 80 1.89 9.47 -10.26
C ASN A 80 0.96 10.58 -9.78
N VAL A 81 -0.34 10.40 -10.04
CA VAL A 81 -1.40 11.37 -9.72
C VAL A 81 -1.99 11.17 -8.31
N SER A 82 -1.35 10.31 -7.50
CA SER A 82 -1.84 10.02 -6.15
C SER A 82 -1.19 10.89 -5.08
N ASN A 83 -1.73 10.77 -3.87
CA ASN A 83 -1.24 11.44 -2.67
C ASN A 83 -0.01 10.74 -2.03
N ALA A 84 0.60 9.77 -2.72
CA ALA A 84 1.66 8.97 -2.17
C ALA A 84 2.64 8.46 -3.22
N PRO A 85 3.91 8.20 -2.87
CA PRO A 85 4.88 7.69 -3.83
C PRO A 85 4.55 6.26 -4.29
N ALA A 86 4.83 5.98 -5.56
CA ALA A 86 4.84 4.62 -6.08
C ALA A 86 6.28 4.11 -6.09
N ILE A 87 6.47 2.92 -5.51
CA ILE A 87 7.77 2.27 -5.34
C ILE A 87 7.71 0.95 -6.14
N GLU A 88 8.81 0.59 -6.81
CA GLU A 88 8.93 -0.66 -7.57
C GLU A 88 7.79 -0.87 -8.61
N VAL A 89 7.58 0.13 -9.46
CA VAL A 89 6.56 0.03 -10.51
C VAL A 89 7.09 -0.87 -11.63
N LEU A 90 6.45 -2.03 -11.80
CA LEU A 90 6.73 -2.96 -12.90
C LEU A 90 5.86 -2.63 -14.10
N ILE A 91 6.49 -2.49 -15.25
CA ILE A 91 5.81 -2.24 -16.52
C ILE A 91 5.92 -3.49 -17.38
N ASP A 92 4.76 -4.05 -17.71
CA ASP A 92 4.62 -5.13 -18.68
C ASP A 92 3.71 -4.68 -19.83
N ALA A 93 3.96 -5.18 -21.03
CA ALA A 93 3.24 -4.78 -22.23
C ALA A 93 3.03 -5.96 -23.19
N GLU A 94 1.85 -5.98 -23.78
CA GLU A 94 1.47 -6.94 -24.82
C GLU A 94 1.03 -6.20 -26.08
N LEU A 95 1.41 -6.74 -27.25
CA LEU A 95 0.95 -6.22 -28.53
C LEU A 95 -0.08 -7.17 -29.13
N THR A 96 -1.34 -6.72 -29.25
CA THR A 96 -2.38 -7.47 -29.96
C THR A 96 -2.50 -7.01 -31.42
N LEU A 97 -2.27 -7.93 -32.36
CA LEU A 97 -2.43 -7.71 -33.78
C LEU A 97 -3.91 -7.89 -34.18
N GLN A 98 -4.50 -6.84 -34.75
CA GLN A 98 -5.91 -6.88 -35.15
C GLN A 98 -6.17 -7.62 -36.47
N TYR A 99 -5.27 -7.46 -37.46
CA TYR A 99 -5.49 -7.90 -38.84
C TYR A 99 -4.49 -8.95 -39.34
N SER A 100 -3.55 -9.36 -38.50
CA SER A 100 -2.51 -10.33 -38.86
C SER A 100 -2.27 -11.29 -37.71
N ASN A 101 -1.68 -12.45 -38.03
CA ASN A 101 -1.15 -13.37 -37.05
C ASN A 101 0.33 -13.62 -37.37
N ILE A 102 1.11 -13.92 -36.32
CA ILE A 102 2.47 -14.40 -36.47
C ILE A 102 2.49 -15.82 -35.93
N LYS A 103 2.73 -16.80 -36.81
CA LYS A 103 2.75 -18.22 -36.45
C LYS A 103 1.47 -18.73 -35.75
N GLY A 104 0.31 -18.16 -36.11
CA GLY A 104 -0.98 -18.52 -35.50
C GLY A 104 -1.33 -17.72 -34.24
N GLU A 105 -0.40 -16.94 -33.69
CA GLU A 105 -0.64 -16.08 -32.52
C GLU A 105 -1.00 -14.66 -32.94
N LYS A 106 -2.00 -14.08 -32.26
CA LYS A 106 -2.40 -12.66 -32.42
C LYS A 106 -1.80 -11.74 -31.36
N VAL A 107 -1.40 -12.30 -30.23
CA VAL A 107 -0.80 -11.55 -29.13
C VAL A 107 0.69 -11.86 -29.11
N ILE A 108 1.50 -10.81 -29.15
CA ILE A 108 2.95 -10.92 -29.05
C ILE A 108 3.34 -10.29 -27.72
N PRO A 109 3.85 -11.09 -26.75
CA PRO A 109 4.37 -10.53 -25.53
C PRO A 109 5.65 -9.73 -25.85
N VAL A 110 5.84 -8.59 -25.19
CA VAL A 110 7.10 -7.85 -25.28
C VAL A 110 8.17 -8.72 -24.63
N ARG A 111 9.08 -9.29 -25.44
CA ARG A 111 10.11 -10.25 -25.01
C ARG A 111 11.21 -9.66 -24.11
N PHE A 112 11.06 -8.45 -23.60
CA PHE A 112 12.04 -7.82 -22.71
C PHE A 112 11.52 -7.87 -21.28
N GLU A 113 12.43 -8.09 -20.34
CA GLU A 113 12.15 -8.15 -18.90
C GLU A 113 11.29 -6.95 -18.47
N PRO A 114 10.35 -7.14 -17.52
CA PRO A 114 9.54 -6.05 -17.00
C PRO A 114 10.44 -4.88 -16.62
N ASN A 115 10.19 -3.71 -17.21
CA ASN A 115 11.00 -2.55 -16.89
C ASN A 115 10.58 -2.07 -15.50
N SER A 116 11.52 -2.06 -14.56
CA SER A 116 11.27 -1.64 -13.19
C SER A 116 11.63 -0.16 -13.04
N VAL A 117 10.63 0.65 -12.72
CA VAL A 117 10.84 2.03 -12.32
C VAL A 117 10.92 2.07 -10.79
N PRO A 118 12.11 2.37 -10.22
CA PRO A 118 12.33 2.22 -8.79
C PRO A 118 11.45 3.17 -7.97
N PHE A 119 11.14 4.36 -8.51
CA PHE A 119 10.42 5.38 -7.78
C PHE A 119 9.73 6.39 -8.70
N ILE A 120 8.45 6.64 -8.46
CA ILE A 120 7.70 7.74 -9.09
C ILE A 120 7.17 8.67 -7.99
N ARG A 121 7.72 9.89 -7.93
CA ARG A 121 7.31 10.95 -6.99
C ARG A 121 5.83 11.27 -7.16
N GLN A 122 5.14 11.50 -6.04
CA GLN A 122 3.79 12.05 -6.04
C GLN A 122 3.77 13.46 -6.67
N GLY A 123 2.74 13.76 -7.46
CA GLY A 123 2.57 15.04 -8.14
C GLY A 123 1.14 15.27 -8.61
#